data_AF-A0A7X7IBG7-F1
#
_entry.id   AF-A0A7X7IBG7-F1
#
_cell.length_a   1.000
_cell.length_b   1.000
_cell.length_c   1.000
_cell.angle_alpha   90.00
_cell.angle_beta   90.00
_cell.angle_gamma   90.00
#
_symmetry.space_group_name_H-M   'P 1'
#
loop_
_entity.id
_entity.type
_entity.pdbx_description
1 polymer ?
#
loop_
_entity_poly.entity_id
_entity_poly.type
_entity_poly.pdbx_seq_one_letter_code
_entity_poly.pdbx_strand_id
1 'polypeptide(L)'
;VPAIELTPAWIDEMRSRLPEMPAARAERLARQHGLTPDEALSLSTDIEVARYFEALAGEGIPARTAMHWLNTQLLPAVKERRLELAASLVTPTRLAALLGMLGKDEINANAAREVLAHMFESDETPEAIVEARGYKQVSDPGALDALIDKVLGEQPAAVADFQGGQAKALGFLVGQVMQASGGKANPKVIRGLLEEKLGGSTETA
;
A
#
# COMPACT_ATOMS: atom_id res chain seq x y z
N VAL A 1 -27.84 -17.42 -50.51
CA VAL A 1 -27.64 -17.10 -49.09
C VAL A 1 -28.82 -16.26 -48.65
N PRO A 2 -29.59 -16.66 -47.62
CA PRO A 2 -30.72 -15.88 -47.12
C PRO A 2 -30.23 -14.54 -46.52
N ALA A 3 -31.09 -13.52 -46.54
CA ALA A 3 -30.78 -12.20 -46.02
C ALA A 3 -30.70 -12.23 -44.48
N ILE A 4 -29.65 -11.62 -43.92
CA ILE A 4 -29.53 -11.45 -42.47
C ILE A 4 -30.27 -10.17 -42.10
N GLU A 5 -31.36 -10.29 -41.33
CA GLU A 5 -32.11 -9.14 -40.80
C GLU A 5 -31.64 -8.81 -39.38
N LEU A 6 -31.12 -7.60 -39.19
CA LEU A 6 -30.70 -7.08 -37.89
C LEU A 6 -31.83 -6.26 -37.30
N THR A 7 -32.62 -6.85 -36.40
CA THR A 7 -33.72 -6.14 -35.73
C THR A 7 -33.16 -5.13 -34.71
N PRO A 8 -33.87 -4.01 -34.45
CA PRO A 8 -33.47 -3.06 -33.41
C PRO A 8 -33.28 -3.71 -32.03
N ALA A 9 -34.16 -4.64 -31.67
CA ALA A 9 -34.08 -5.37 -30.40
C ALA A 9 -32.80 -6.23 -30.30
N TRP A 10 -32.41 -6.89 -31.39
CA TRP A 10 -31.15 -7.65 -31.45
C TRP A 10 -29.93 -6.73 -31.37
N ILE A 11 -29.97 -5.56 -32.04
CA ILE A 11 -28.90 -4.56 -31.95
C ILE A 11 -28.76 -4.04 -30.52
N ASP A 12 -29.85 -3.77 -29.82
CA ASP A 12 -29.83 -3.28 -28.44
C ASP A 12 -29.35 -4.36 -27.45
N GLU A 13 -29.74 -5.62 -27.64
CA GLU A 13 -29.23 -6.76 -26.89
C GLU A 13 -27.72 -6.96 -27.10
N MET A 14 -27.21 -6.77 -28.33
CA MET A 14 -25.77 -6.83 -28.59
C MET A 14 -25.04 -5.64 -27.97
N ARG A 15 -25.60 -4.43 -28.03
CA ARG A 15 -25.02 -3.25 -27.39
C ARG A 15 -24.90 -3.39 -25.88
N SER A 16 -25.89 -4.00 -25.21
CA SER A 16 -25.84 -4.18 -23.76
C SER A 16 -24.76 -5.18 -23.30
N ARG A 17 -24.22 -5.98 -24.23
CA ARG A 17 -23.12 -6.94 -23.99
C ARG A 17 -21.75 -6.36 -24.30
N LEU A 18 -21.68 -5.21 -24.98
CA LEU A 18 -20.41 -4.57 -25.28
C LEU A 18 -19.81 -4.00 -23.99
N PRO A 19 -18.56 -4.34 -23.64
CA PRO A 19 -17.89 -3.75 -22.51
C PRO A 19 -17.70 -2.24 -22.74
N GLU A 20 -17.56 -1.50 -21.64
CA GLU A 20 -17.18 -0.09 -21.69
C GLU A 20 -15.89 0.06 -22.52
N MET A 21 -15.93 0.95 -23.52
CA MET A 21 -14.77 1.23 -24.38
C MET A 21 -13.61 1.74 -23.51
N PRO A 22 -12.34 1.33 -23.78
CA PRO A 22 -11.20 1.71 -22.95
C PRO A 22 -11.06 3.22 -22.71
N ALA A 23 -11.34 4.05 -23.73
CA ALA A 23 -11.29 5.50 -23.61
C ALA A 23 -12.36 6.05 -22.65
N ALA A 24 -13.59 5.52 -22.71
CA ALA A 24 -14.67 5.93 -21.81
C ALA A 24 -14.37 5.48 -20.36
N ARG A 25 -13.85 4.27 -20.19
CA ARG A 25 -13.40 3.76 -18.89
C ARG A 25 -12.29 4.64 -18.30
N ALA A 26 -11.27 4.96 -19.08
CA ALA A 26 -10.17 5.81 -18.64
C ALA A 26 -10.67 7.18 -18.17
N GLU A 27 -11.56 7.81 -18.94
CA GLU A 27 -12.15 9.09 -18.55
C GLU A 27 -12.96 9.00 -17.25
N ARG A 28 -13.76 7.93 -17.08
CA ARG A 28 -14.52 7.70 -15.85
C ARG A 28 -13.60 7.47 -14.65
N LEU A 29 -12.59 6.60 -14.78
CA LEU A 29 -11.63 6.30 -13.70
C LEU A 29 -10.84 7.54 -13.29
N ALA A 30 -10.41 8.36 -14.26
CA ALA A 30 -9.75 9.63 -14.01
C ALA A 30 -10.61 10.57 -13.16
N ARG A 31 -11.89 10.75 -13.55
CA ARG A 31 -12.83 11.61 -12.82
C ARG A 31 -13.16 11.08 -11.42
N GLN A 32 -13.42 9.79 -11.29
CA GLN A 32 -13.89 9.17 -10.03
C GLN A 32 -12.79 9.03 -8.98
N HIS A 33 -11.56 8.77 -9.42
CA HIS A 33 -10.45 8.43 -8.53
C HIS A 33 -9.32 9.46 -8.54
N GLY A 34 -9.51 10.60 -9.24
CA GLY A 34 -8.51 11.67 -9.33
C GLY A 34 -7.22 11.24 -10.03
N LEU A 35 -7.31 10.33 -11.00
CA LEU A 35 -6.17 9.83 -11.75
C LEU A 35 -5.81 10.78 -12.89
N THR A 36 -4.54 10.84 -13.24
CA THR A 36 -4.11 11.49 -14.48
C THR A 36 -4.61 10.70 -15.70
N PRO A 37 -4.72 11.34 -16.89
CA PRO A 37 -5.12 10.64 -18.11
C PRO A 37 -4.23 9.44 -18.44
N ASP A 38 -2.92 9.55 -18.23
CA ASP A 38 -1.96 8.47 -18.50
C ASP A 38 -2.14 7.28 -17.54
N GLU A 39 -2.37 7.56 -16.25
CA GLU A 39 -2.65 6.55 -15.23
C GLU A 39 -3.95 5.80 -15.54
N ALA A 40 -5.01 6.53 -15.88
CA ALA A 40 -6.31 5.95 -16.19
C ALA A 40 -6.28 5.16 -17.51
N LEU A 41 -5.53 5.64 -18.52
CA LEU A 41 -5.31 4.92 -19.76
C LEU A 41 -4.54 3.61 -19.49
N SER A 42 -3.46 3.67 -18.71
CA SER A 42 -2.67 2.50 -18.34
C SER A 42 -3.54 1.42 -17.68
N LEU A 43 -4.37 1.79 -16.70
CA LEU A 43 -5.30 0.85 -16.05
C LEU A 43 -6.33 0.28 -17.03
N SER A 44 -6.76 1.07 -18.03
CA SER A 44 -7.81 0.68 -18.97
C SER A 44 -7.32 -0.19 -20.13
N THR A 45 -6.01 -0.43 -20.24
CA THR A 45 -5.42 -1.29 -21.29
C THR A 45 -5.76 -2.77 -21.10
N ASP A 46 -5.89 -3.22 -19.85
CA ASP A 46 -6.27 -4.60 -19.50
C ASP A 46 -7.55 -4.57 -18.66
N ILE A 47 -8.56 -5.30 -19.12
CA ILE A 47 -9.87 -5.33 -18.46
C ILE A 47 -9.81 -5.97 -17.07
N GLU A 48 -8.99 -6.98 -16.86
CA GLU A 48 -8.88 -7.67 -15.58
C GLU A 48 -8.14 -6.79 -14.57
N VAL A 49 -7.10 -6.07 -15.01
CA VAL A 49 -6.40 -5.08 -14.18
C VAL A 49 -7.33 -3.94 -13.78
N ALA A 50 -8.12 -3.40 -14.73
CA ALA A 50 -9.10 -2.37 -14.43
C ALA A 50 -10.13 -2.82 -13.40
N ARG A 51 -10.70 -4.02 -13.59
CA ARG A 51 -11.70 -4.59 -12.65
C ARG A 51 -11.10 -4.84 -11.27
N TYR A 52 -9.86 -5.32 -11.21
CA TYR A 52 -9.16 -5.53 -9.94
C TYR A 52 -8.96 -4.19 -9.21
N PHE A 53 -8.52 -3.15 -9.92
CA PHE A 53 -8.36 -1.81 -9.36
C PHE A 53 -9.70 -1.25 -8.83
N GLU A 54 -10.77 -1.37 -9.60
CA GLU A 54 -12.10 -0.90 -9.18
C GLU A 54 -12.61 -1.65 -7.95
N ALA A 55 -12.37 -2.96 -7.88
CA ALA A 55 -12.71 -3.75 -6.70
C ALA A 55 -11.93 -3.27 -5.46
N LEU A 56 -10.63 -2.98 -5.57
CA LEU A 56 -9.86 -2.38 -4.48
C LEU A 56 -10.40 -1.01 -4.06
N ALA A 57 -10.76 -0.16 -5.03
CA ALA A 57 -11.34 1.15 -4.75
C ALA A 57 -12.71 1.02 -4.05
N GLY A 58 -13.51 0.01 -4.44
CA GLY A 58 -14.79 -0.33 -3.80
C GLY A 58 -14.65 -0.78 -2.34
N GLU A 59 -13.52 -1.41 -1.99
CA GLU A 59 -13.14 -1.76 -0.60
C GLU A 59 -12.60 -0.54 0.19
N GLY A 60 -12.61 0.66 -0.40
CA GLY A 60 -12.16 1.89 0.25
C GLY A 60 -10.66 2.13 0.21
N ILE A 61 -9.90 1.37 -0.58
CA ILE A 61 -8.46 1.60 -0.73
C ILE A 61 -8.21 2.87 -1.55
N PRO A 62 -7.36 3.80 -1.07
CA PRO A 62 -7.02 4.99 -1.84
C PRO A 62 -6.44 4.63 -3.21
N ALA A 63 -6.95 5.29 -4.26
CA ALA A 63 -6.62 4.98 -5.65
C ALA A 63 -5.10 4.94 -5.92
N ARG A 64 -4.36 5.92 -5.38
CA ARG A 64 -2.89 5.99 -5.50
C ARG A 64 -2.20 4.77 -4.88
N THR A 65 -2.67 4.33 -3.70
CA THR A 65 -2.13 3.15 -3.01
C THR A 65 -2.46 1.88 -3.80
N ALA A 66 -3.71 1.73 -4.24
CA ALA A 66 -4.16 0.60 -5.05
C ALA A 66 -3.32 0.47 -6.33
N MET A 67 -3.16 1.56 -7.09
CA MET A 67 -2.34 1.60 -8.31
C MET A 67 -0.88 1.23 -8.04
N HIS A 68 -0.29 1.83 -7.01
CA HIS A 68 1.12 1.56 -6.67
C HIS A 68 1.34 0.08 -6.36
N TRP A 69 0.51 -0.52 -5.50
CA TRP A 69 0.63 -1.93 -5.12
C TRP A 69 0.30 -2.88 -6.27
N LEU A 70 -0.70 -2.54 -7.08
CA LEU A 70 -1.05 -3.32 -8.27
C LEU A 70 0.14 -3.39 -9.24
N ASN A 71 0.69 -2.22 -9.60
CA ASN A 71 1.74 -2.12 -10.62
C ASN A 71 3.12 -2.58 -10.15
N THR A 72 3.45 -2.37 -8.87
CA THR A 72 4.81 -2.62 -8.36
C THR A 72 4.95 -3.92 -7.60
N GLN A 73 3.85 -4.48 -7.07
CA GLN A 73 3.90 -5.68 -6.24
C GLN A 73 3.10 -6.82 -6.85
N LEU A 74 1.79 -6.62 -7.10
CA LEU A 74 0.90 -7.70 -7.51
C LEU A 74 1.19 -8.20 -8.93
N LEU A 75 1.16 -7.32 -9.94
CA LEU A 75 1.34 -7.72 -11.34
C LEU A 75 2.73 -8.34 -11.61
N PRO A 76 3.83 -7.80 -11.06
CA PRO A 76 5.13 -8.47 -11.15
C PRO A 76 5.13 -9.86 -10.51
N ALA A 77 4.54 -10.03 -9.31
CA ALA A 77 4.50 -11.31 -8.61
C ALA A 77 3.66 -12.37 -9.34
N VAL A 78 2.52 -11.97 -9.91
CA VAL A 78 1.67 -12.81 -10.78
C VAL A 78 2.47 -13.28 -12.01
N LYS A 79 3.16 -12.34 -12.67
CA LYS A 79 3.98 -12.64 -13.86
C LYS A 79 5.14 -13.58 -13.54
N GLU A 80 5.84 -13.36 -12.44
CA GLU A 80 6.95 -14.21 -11.97
C GLU A 80 6.48 -15.66 -11.73
N ARG A 81 5.30 -15.81 -11.13
CA ARG A 81 4.67 -17.11 -10.86
C ARG A 81 3.98 -17.72 -12.09
N ARG A 82 4.00 -17.01 -13.23
CA ARG A 82 3.34 -17.40 -14.49
C ARG A 82 1.85 -17.71 -14.30
N LEU A 83 1.18 -16.94 -13.44
CA LEU A 83 -0.25 -17.03 -13.19
C LEU A 83 -1.00 -16.00 -14.04
N GLU A 84 -2.28 -16.25 -14.27
CA GLU A 84 -3.22 -15.20 -14.65
C GLU A 84 -3.69 -14.46 -13.40
N LEU A 85 -3.97 -13.16 -13.51
CA LEU A 85 -4.43 -12.36 -12.36
C LEU A 85 -5.72 -12.94 -11.76
N ALA A 86 -6.64 -13.41 -12.61
CA ALA A 86 -7.88 -14.05 -12.19
C ALA A 86 -7.68 -15.42 -11.52
N ALA A 87 -6.55 -16.09 -11.76
CA ALA A 87 -6.19 -17.37 -11.15
C ALA A 87 -5.37 -17.22 -9.86
N SER A 88 -5.03 -15.98 -9.47
CA SER A 88 -4.27 -15.71 -8.25
C SER A 88 -5.10 -15.94 -6.99
N LEU A 89 -4.48 -16.51 -5.95
CA LEU A 89 -5.06 -16.58 -4.60
C LEU A 89 -5.18 -15.20 -3.94
N VAL A 90 -4.48 -14.21 -4.47
CA VAL A 90 -4.55 -12.82 -4.00
C VAL A 90 -5.75 -12.13 -4.66
N THR A 91 -6.93 -12.37 -4.12
CA THR A 91 -8.17 -11.68 -4.54
C THR A 91 -8.16 -10.20 -4.15
N PRO A 92 -8.97 -9.33 -4.81
CA PRO A 92 -9.04 -7.91 -4.46
C PRO A 92 -9.35 -7.67 -2.97
N THR A 93 -10.31 -8.40 -2.40
CA THR A 93 -10.66 -8.29 -0.97
C THR A 93 -9.49 -8.69 -0.06
N ARG A 94 -8.74 -9.74 -0.41
CA ARG A 94 -7.54 -10.16 0.34
C ARG A 94 -6.44 -9.10 0.28
N LEU A 95 -6.20 -8.52 -0.89
CA LEU A 95 -5.23 -7.43 -1.02
C LEU A 95 -5.73 -6.17 -0.29
N ALA A 96 -7.02 -5.85 -0.35
CA ALA A 96 -7.58 -4.71 0.37
C ALA A 96 -7.41 -4.85 1.89
N ALA A 97 -7.61 -6.03 2.46
CA ALA A 97 -7.35 -6.30 3.88
C ALA A 97 -5.88 -6.02 4.25
N LEU A 98 -4.93 -6.50 3.43
CA LEU A 98 -3.50 -6.21 3.60
C LEU A 98 -3.19 -4.71 3.54
N LEU A 99 -3.72 -4.01 2.53
CA LEU A 99 -3.51 -2.58 2.35
C LEU A 99 -4.21 -1.74 3.43
N GLY A 100 -5.31 -2.24 4.00
CA GLY A 100 -5.99 -1.66 5.15
C GLY A 100 -5.10 -1.66 6.39
N MET A 101 -4.45 -2.79 6.71
CA MET A 101 -3.48 -2.86 7.81
C MET A 101 -2.29 -1.91 7.59
N LEU A 102 -1.78 -1.86 6.36
CA LEU A 102 -0.71 -0.92 5.99
C LEU A 102 -1.16 0.54 6.16
N GLY A 103 -2.38 0.87 5.74
CA GLY A 103 -2.93 2.23 5.86
C GLY A 103 -3.17 2.67 7.30
N LYS A 104 -3.39 1.72 8.22
CA LYS A 104 -3.52 1.95 9.67
C LYS A 104 -2.18 1.96 10.40
N ASP A 105 -1.05 1.83 9.69
CA ASP A 105 0.28 1.66 10.27
C ASP A 105 0.39 0.47 11.25
N GLU A 106 -0.43 -0.57 11.06
CA GLU A 106 -0.34 -1.82 11.85
C GLU A 106 0.84 -2.67 11.40
N ILE A 107 1.22 -2.56 10.13
CA ILE A 107 2.39 -3.17 9.50
C ILE A 107 3.12 -2.14 8.65
N ASN A 108 4.42 -2.32 8.46
CA ASN A 108 5.20 -1.49 7.55
C ASN A 108 5.19 -2.05 6.12
N ALA A 109 5.68 -1.27 5.15
CA ALA A 109 5.71 -1.68 3.75
C ALA A 109 6.57 -2.92 3.46
N ASN A 110 7.60 -3.20 4.26
CA ASN A 110 8.40 -4.41 4.11
C ASN A 110 7.60 -5.64 4.55
N ALA A 111 6.99 -5.59 5.74
CA ALA A 111 6.09 -6.62 6.24
C ALA A 111 4.93 -6.88 5.27
N ALA A 112 4.33 -5.82 4.71
CA ALA A 112 3.25 -5.98 3.73
C ALA A 112 3.69 -6.74 2.47
N ARG A 113 4.94 -6.55 2.01
CA ARG A 113 5.49 -7.33 0.88
C ARG A 113 5.72 -8.80 1.23
N GLU A 114 6.23 -9.08 2.42
CA GLU A 114 6.39 -10.46 2.91
C GLU A 114 5.04 -11.17 3.06
N VAL A 115 4.03 -10.48 3.61
CA VAL A 115 2.67 -11.01 3.74
C VAL A 115 2.07 -11.27 2.36
N LEU A 116 2.21 -10.33 1.41
CA LEU A 116 1.76 -10.52 0.04
C LEU A 116 2.39 -11.77 -0.60
N ALA A 117 3.70 -11.98 -0.41
CA ALA A 117 4.38 -13.17 -0.92
C ALA A 117 3.77 -14.46 -0.36
N HIS A 118 3.48 -14.51 0.94
CA HIS A 118 2.79 -15.64 1.57
C HIS A 118 1.36 -15.84 1.08
N MET A 119 0.62 -14.76 0.81
CA MET A 119 -0.74 -14.86 0.29
C MET A 119 -0.83 -15.52 -1.10
N PHE A 120 0.28 -15.63 -1.84
CA PHE A 120 0.36 -16.43 -3.06
C PHE A 120 0.58 -17.92 -2.81
N GLU A 121 1.02 -18.30 -1.61
CA GLU A 121 1.41 -19.67 -1.24
C GLU A 121 0.34 -20.35 -0.39
N SER A 122 -0.45 -19.58 0.37
CA SER A 122 -1.53 -20.08 1.22
C SER A 122 -2.83 -19.27 1.08
N ASP A 123 -3.94 -19.89 1.50
CA ASP A 123 -5.26 -19.28 1.61
C ASP A 123 -5.49 -18.57 2.96
N GLU A 124 -4.49 -18.57 3.84
CA GLU A 124 -4.53 -17.87 5.12
C GLU A 124 -4.83 -16.38 4.94
N THR A 125 -5.52 -15.77 5.90
CA THR A 125 -5.84 -14.34 5.81
C THR A 125 -4.57 -13.50 6.07
N PRO A 126 -4.48 -12.27 5.51
CA PRO A 126 -3.37 -11.37 5.79
C PRO A 126 -3.11 -11.16 7.29
N GLU A 127 -4.18 -11.05 8.08
CA GLU A 127 -4.11 -10.86 9.54
C GLU A 127 -3.46 -12.09 10.21
N ALA A 128 -3.87 -13.30 9.82
CA ALA A 128 -3.31 -14.53 10.37
C ALA A 128 -1.80 -14.64 10.06
N ILE A 129 -1.39 -14.29 8.83
CA ILE A 129 0.02 -14.27 8.43
C ILE A 129 0.81 -13.25 9.26
N VAL A 130 0.25 -12.03 9.45
CA VAL A 130 0.87 -10.97 10.24
C VAL A 130 1.09 -11.39 11.69
N GLU A 131 0.10 -12.03 12.31
CA GLU A 131 0.19 -12.54 13.68
C GLU A 131 1.23 -13.68 13.79
N ALA A 132 1.12 -14.69 12.94
CA ALA A 132 1.98 -15.86 12.97
C ALA A 132 3.47 -15.51 12.75
N ARG A 133 3.74 -14.49 11.93
CA ARG A 133 5.10 -14.02 11.62
C ARG A 133 5.59 -12.89 12.54
N GLY A 134 4.72 -12.37 13.41
CA GLY A 134 5.06 -11.27 14.32
C GLY A 134 5.45 -9.99 13.59
N TYR A 135 4.72 -9.66 12.52
CA TYR A 135 4.96 -8.49 11.66
C TYR A 135 4.28 -7.20 12.14
N LYS A 136 3.46 -7.28 13.20
CA LYS A 136 2.84 -6.09 13.80
C LYS A 136 3.89 -5.07 14.24
N GLN A 137 3.62 -3.81 13.93
CA GLN A 137 4.45 -2.71 14.40
C GLN A 137 4.25 -2.46 15.89
N VAL A 138 5.35 -2.18 16.58
CA VAL A 138 5.36 -1.73 17.98
C VAL A 138 5.14 -0.23 17.98
N SER A 139 4.00 0.18 18.51
CA SER A 139 3.58 1.59 18.64
C SER A 139 3.40 2.02 20.09
N ASP A 140 3.56 1.11 21.06
CA ASP A 140 3.46 1.43 22.48
C ASP A 140 4.64 2.34 22.90
N PRO A 141 4.39 3.57 23.36
CA PRO A 141 5.45 4.48 23.77
C PRO A 141 6.35 3.92 24.88
N GLY A 142 5.75 3.22 25.85
CA GLY A 142 6.51 2.63 26.97
C GLY A 142 7.50 1.55 26.51
N ALA A 143 7.10 0.71 25.55
CA ALA A 143 7.98 -0.28 24.93
C ALA A 143 9.11 0.35 24.09
N LEU A 144 8.89 1.54 23.52
CA LEU A 144 9.87 2.25 22.69
C LEU A 144 10.81 3.16 23.51
N ASP A 145 10.38 3.66 24.66
CA ASP A 145 11.14 4.62 25.47
C ASP A 145 12.53 4.10 25.84
N ALA A 146 12.61 2.88 26.39
CA ALA A 146 13.88 2.29 26.78
C ALA A 146 14.83 2.07 25.59
N LEU A 147 14.26 1.77 24.41
CA LEU A 147 15.03 1.61 23.18
C LEU A 147 15.56 2.96 22.68
N ILE A 148 14.72 4.00 22.74
CA ILE A 148 15.08 5.36 22.37
C ILE A 148 16.17 5.90 23.28
N ASP A 149 16.02 5.78 24.61
CA ASP A 149 17.01 6.25 25.58
C ASP A 149 18.37 5.57 25.37
N LYS A 150 18.35 4.26 25.07
CA LYS A 150 19.56 3.52 24.69
C LYS A 150 20.22 4.11 23.44
N VAL A 151 19.45 4.32 22.37
CA VAL A 151 19.99 4.87 21.11
C VAL A 151 20.52 6.29 21.29
N LEU A 152 19.83 7.13 22.06
CA LEU A 152 20.28 8.49 22.37
C LEU A 152 21.62 8.47 23.15
N GLY A 153 21.77 7.54 24.10
CA GLY A 153 23.03 7.34 24.83
C GLY A 153 24.17 6.80 23.96
N GLU A 154 23.87 5.95 22.97
CA GLU A 154 24.85 5.41 22.02
C GLU A 154 25.24 6.40 20.92
N GLN A 155 24.43 7.44 20.67
CA GLN A 155 24.58 8.38 19.55
C GLN A 155 24.70 9.85 20.00
N PRO A 156 25.61 10.21 20.92
CA PRO A 156 25.68 11.57 21.49
C PRO A 156 26.00 12.65 20.44
N ALA A 157 26.76 12.32 19.40
CA ALA A 157 27.06 13.25 18.31
C ALA A 157 25.81 13.64 17.51
N ALA A 158 24.96 12.66 17.18
CA ALA A 158 23.71 12.91 16.45
C ALA A 158 22.70 13.70 17.30
N VAL A 159 22.70 13.50 18.62
CA VAL A 159 21.91 14.30 19.56
C VAL A 159 22.35 15.77 19.52
N ALA A 160 23.66 16.02 19.62
CA ALA A 160 24.20 17.37 19.56
C ALA A 160 23.93 18.04 18.19
N ASP A 161 24.06 17.29 17.09
CA ASP A 161 23.77 17.80 15.74
C ASP A 161 22.30 18.21 15.59
N PHE A 162 21.36 17.41 16.11
CA PHE A 162 19.94 17.75 16.08
C PHE A 162 19.63 19.00 16.91
N GLN A 163 20.16 19.08 18.13
CA GLN A 163 20.02 20.25 19.00
C GLN A 163 20.69 21.51 18.40
N GLY A 164 21.73 21.31 17.58
CA GLY A 164 22.37 22.35 16.78
C GLY A 164 21.59 22.76 15.53
N GLY A 165 20.38 22.23 15.31
CA GLY A 165 19.48 22.59 14.21
C GLY A 165 19.63 21.73 12.95
N GLN A 166 20.42 20.65 12.98
CA GLN A 166 20.56 19.76 11.82
C GLN A 166 19.41 18.74 11.76
N ALA A 167 18.34 19.08 11.05
CA ALA A 167 17.16 18.22 10.89
C ALA A 167 17.48 16.81 10.33
N LYS A 168 18.59 16.63 9.60
CA LYS A 168 19.02 15.32 9.09
C LYS A 168 19.42 14.35 10.21
N ALA A 169 19.89 14.84 11.35
CA ALA A 169 20.30 14.02 12.48
C ALA A 169 19.11 13.25 13.10
N LEU A 170 17.91 13.84 13.10
CA LEU A 170 16.69 13.15 13.53
C LEU A 170 16.37 11.95 12.64
N GLY A 171 16.52 12.09 11.32
CA GLY A 171 16.31 10.99 10.38
C GLY A 171 17.28 9.82 10.62
N PHE A 172 18.53 10.13 10.97
CA PHE A 172 19.52 9.13 11.37
C PHE A 172 19.12 8.43 12.68
N LEU A 173 18.75 9.18 13.72
CA LEU A 173 18.31 8.62 15.00
C LEU A 173 17.08 7.72 14.85
N VAL A 174 16.08 8.13 14.04
CA VAL A 174 14.94 7.28 13.69
C VAL A 174 15.41 5.97 13.06
N GLY A 175 16.38 6.02 12.15
CA GLY A 175 17.00 4.83 11.54
C GLY A 175 17.66 3.90 12.55
N GLN A 176 18.39 4.46 13.51
CA GLN A 176 19.04 3.69 14.58
C GLN A 176 18.03 3.00 15.50
N VAL A 177 16.94 3.69 15.90
CA VAL A 177 15.86 3.09 16.69
C VAL A 177 15.13 2.01 15.88
N MET A 178 14.88 2.25 14.59
CA MET A 178 14.31 1.25 13.69
C MET A 178 15.18 -0.02 13.65
N GLN A 179 16.50 0.13 13.50
CA GLN A 179 17.43 -1.00 13.51
C GLN A 179 17.42 -1.74 14.86
N ALA A 180 17.46 -1.01 15.97
CA ALA A 180 17.46 -1.58 17.31
C ALA A 180 16.15 -2.35 17.64
N SER A 181 15.02 -1.94 17.04
CA SER A 181 13.73 -2.62 17.17
C SER A 181 13.56 -3.84 16.22
N GLY A 182 14.58 -4.16 15.41
CA GLY A 182 14.47 -5.19 14.37
C GLY A 182 13.49 -4.81 13.25
N GLY A 183 13.30 -3.51 13.00
CA GLY A 183 12.39 -2.97 11.99
C GLY A 183 10.91 -2.99 12.39
N LYS A 184 10.59 -3.32 13.65
CA LYS A 184 9.22 -3.44 14.14
C LYS A 184 8.64 -2.15 14.70
N ALA A 185 9.47 -1.22 15.16
CA ALA A 185 8.94 0.03 15.71
C ALA A 185 8.20 0.85 14.63
N ASN A 186 7.21 1.64 15.06
CA ASN A 186 6.52 2.55 14.17
C ASN A 186 7.34 3.84 13.98
N PRO A 187 7.78 4.18 12.75
CA PRO A 187 8.65 5.32 12.51
C PRO A 187 8.00 6.67 12.84
N LYS A 188 6.66 6.79 12.75
CA LYS A 188 5.94 8.02 13.12
C LYS A 188 5.98 8.22 14.64
N VAL A 189 5.76 7.14 15.40
CA VAL A 189 5.81 7.16 16.86
C VAL A 189 7.23 7.44 17.36
N ILE A 190 8.23 6.75 16.79
CA ILE A 190 9.65 6.99 17.11
C ILE A 190 10.02 8.46 16.89
N ARG A 191 9.64 9.02 15.73
CA ARG A 191 9.93 10.42 15.41
C ARG A 191 9.35 11.36 16.47
N GLY A 192 8.06 11.20 16.80
CA GLY A 192 7.41 12.03 17.82
C GLY A 192 8.09 11.94 19.18
N LEU A 193 8.42 10.72 19.64
CA LEU A 193 9.12 10.51 20.91
C LEU A 193 10.54 11.10 20.94
N LEU A 194 11.27 11.00 19.82
CA LEU A 194 12.59 11.62 19.69
C LEU A 194 12.49 13.16 19.71
N GLU A 195 11.52 13.73 18.99
CA GLU A 195 11.29 15.17 18.99
C GLU A 195 10.91 15.68 20.39
N GLU A 196 10.05 14.95 21.12
CA GLU A 196 9.68 15.25 22.50
C GLU A 196 10.89 15.20 23.46
N LYS A 197 11.66 14.09 23.44
CA LYS A 197 12.83 13.90 24.33
C LYS A 197 13.97 14.87 24.04
N LEU A 198 14.15 15.27 22.78
CA LEU A 198 15.24 16.15 22.37
C LEU A 198 14.90 17.64 22.47
N GLY A 199 13.69 17.98 22.93
CA GLY A 199 13.25 19.36 23.10
C GLY A 199 12.87 20.04 21.78
N GLY A 200 12.50 19.27 20.76
CA GLY A 200 11.91 19.76 19.51
C GLY A 200 10.47 20.23 19.71
N SER A 201 10.24 21.13 20.67
CA SER A 201 9.01 21.91 20.69
C SER A 201 9.06 22.83 19.47
N THR A 202 8.12 22.63 18.55
CA THR A 202 7.79 23.62 17.53
C THR A 202 7.18 24.82 18.26
N GLU A 203 8.03 25.64 18.87
CA GLU A 203 7.70 26.99 19.27
C GLU A 203 8.16 27.90 18.13
N THR A 204 7.36 27.94 17.07
CA THR A 204 7.39 29.00 16.07
C THR A 204 7.03 30.31 16.76
N ALA A 205 8.02 31.18 16.93
CA ALA A 205 7.85 32.63 17.01
C ALA A 205 7.89 33.23 15.59
#